data_AF-A0A673B4Z4-F1
#
_entry.id   AF-A0A673B4Z4-F1
#
_cell.length_a   1.000
_cell.length_b   1.000
_cell.length_c   1.000
_cell.angle_alpha   90.00
_cell.angle_beta   90.00
_cell.angle_gamma   90.00
#
_symmetry.space_group_name_H-M   'P 1'
#
loop_
_entity.id
_entity.type
_entity.pdbx_description
1 polymer ?
#
loop_
_entity_poly.entity_id
_entity_poly.type
_entity_poly.pdbx_seq_one_letter_code
_entity_poly.pdbx_strand_id
1 'polypeptide(L)' 'MSSKMQSSSSIAQARRTVQQLRIEANIERIKVSKASSDLMRYCGEHAKNDPLLMGVPASENPFKDKKPCTVL' A
#
# COMPACT_ATOMS: atom_id res chain seq x y z
N MET A 1 33.06 -26.47 25.16
CA MET A 1 33.47 -25.12 24.70
C MET A 1 32.54 -24.49 23.62
N SER A 2 31.35 -25.06 23.33
CA SER A 2 30.51 -24.62 22.18
C SER A 2 29.45 -23.55 22.51
N SER A 3 29.07 -23.38 23.78
CA SER A 3 27.95 -22.53 24.18
C SER A 3 28.23 -21.01 24.18
N LYS A 4 29.51 -20.60 24.26
CA LYS A 4 29.89 -19.18 24.37
C LYS A 4 29.74 -18.42 23.04
N MET A 5 29.96 -19.08 21.90
CA MET A 5 29.86 -18.47 20.56
C MET A 5 28.42 -18.22 20.11
N GLN A 6 27.45 -19.03 20.56
CA GLN A 6 26.02 -18.80 20.26
C GLN A 6 25.46 -17.58 21.02
N SER A 7 26.03 -17.25 22.18
CA SER A 7 25.59 -16.11 23.00
C SER A 7 26.06 -14.74 22.46
N SER A 8 27.22 -14.69 21.82
CA SER A 8 27.74 -13.44 21.26
C SER A 8 27.00 -13.04 19.98
N SER A 9 26.59 -14.01 19.16
CA SER A 9 25.77 -13.78 17.96
C SER A 9 24.36 -13.31 18.31
N SER A 10 23.74 -13.88 19.36
CA SER A 10 22.43 -13.43 19.84
C SER A 10 22.48 -12.01 20.43
N ILE A 11 23.53 -11.67 21.18
CA ILE A 11 23.75 -10.30 21.67
C ILE A 11 23.95 -9.32 20.51
N ALA A 12 24.71 -9.68 19.48
CA ALA A 12 24.92 -8.83 18.31
C ALA A 12 23.61 -8.59 17.55
N GLN A 13 22.76 -9.61 17.42
CA GLN A 13 21.43 -9.48 16.83
C GLN A 13 20.53 -8.57 17.67
N ALA A 14 20.48 -8.76 19.00
CA ALA A 14 19.69 -7.93 19.89
C ALA A 14 20.10 -6.44 19.82
N ARG A 15 21.41 -6.16 19.73
CA ARG A 15 21.92 -4.79 19.55
C ARG A 15 21.43 -4.17 18.24
N ARG A 16 21.48 -4.92 17.12
CA ARG A 16 20.95 -4.44 15.83
C ARG A 16 19.45 -4.15 15.91
N THR A 17 18.67 -5.03 16.53
CA THR A 17 17.22 -4.80 16.74
C THR A 17 16.97 -3.54 17.56
N VAL A 18 17.70 -3.33 18.66
CA VAL A 18 17.55 -2.12 19.48
C VAL A 18 17.92 -0.86 18.69
N GLN A 19 18.98 -0.91 17.87
CA GLN A 19 19.34 0.21 17.00
C GLN A 19 18.22 0.52 15.99
N GLN A 20 17.63 -0.50 15.37
CA GLN A 20 16.51 -0.34 14.44
C GLN A 20 15.28 0.28 15.13
N LEU A 21 14.90 -0.25 16.30
CA LEU A 21 13.74 0.24 17.06
C LEU A 21 13.92 1.69 17.51
N ARG A 22 15.15 2.12 17.85
CA ARG A 22 15.44 3.52 18.18
C ARG A 22 15.20 4.45 16.98
N ILE A 23 15.55 4.02 15.78
CA ILE A 23 15.29 4.78 14.55
C ILE A 23 13.78 4.87 14.32
N GLU A 24 13.06 3.75 14.37
CA GLU A 24 11.61 3.70 14.15
C GLU A 24 10.80 4.47 15.20
N ALA A 25 11.26 4.48 16.45
CA ALA A 25 10.63 5.23 17.52
C ALA A 25 10.71 6.75 17.30
N ASN A 26 11.78 7.22 16.64
CA ASN A 26 12.00 8.63 16.33
C ASN A 26 11.27 9.12 15.06
N ILE A 27 10.49 8.26 14.40
CA ILE A 27 9.66 8.68 13.27
C ILE A 27 8.50 9.53 13.78
N GLU A 28 8.42 10.78 13.31
CA GLU A 28 7.28 11.65 13.58
C GLU A 28 6.02 11.11 12.89
N ARG A 29 4.96 10.90 13.68
CA ARG A 29 3.67 10.41 13.20
C ARG A 29 2.69 11.57 13.08
N ILE A 30 1.88 11.55 12.03
CA ILE A 30 0.71 12.43 11.92
C ILE A 30 -0.48 11.85 12.69
N LYS A 31 -1.44 12.70 13.06
CA LYS A 31 -2.69 12.26 13.67
C LYS A 31 -3.46 11.34 12.71
N VAL A 32 -4.04 10.27 13.25
CA VAL A 32 -4.88 9.34 12.48
C VAL A 32 -6.03 10.08 11.79
N SER A 33 -6.68 11.03 12.47
CA SER A 33 -7.76 11.83 11.88
C SER A 33 -7.33 12.63 10.64
N LYS A 34 -6.10 13.14 10.63
CA LYS A 34 -5.52 13.83 9.47
C LYS A 34 -5.29 12.83 8.33
N ALA A 35 -4.62 11.71 8.62
CA ALA A 35 -4.36 10.66 7.63
C ALA A 35 -5.66 10.15 6.99
N SER A 36 -6.70 9.89 7.80
CA SER A 36 -8.01 9.47 7.32
C SER A 36 -8.66 10.53 6.43
N SER A 37 -8.58 11.81 6.80
CA SER A 37 -9.13 12.90 5.99
C SER A 37 -8.40 13.04 4.65
N ASP A 38 -7.07 12.91 4.65
CA ASP A 38 -6.27 12.95 3.43
C ASP A 38 -6.61 11.79 2.49
N LEU A 39 -6.80 10.57 3.04
CA LEU A 39 -7.25 9.40 2.27
C LEU A 39 -8.66 9.60 1.70
N MET A 40 -9.60 10.08 2.51
CA MET A 40 -10.98 10.35 2.04
C MET A 40 -11.00 11.40 0.93
N ARG A 41 -10.21 12.47 1.07
CA ARG A 41 -10.08 13.49 0.03
C ARG A 41 -9.52 12.90 -1.25
N TYR A 42 -8.42 12.15 -1.17
CA TYR A 42 -7.81 11.53 -2.34
C TYR A 42 -8.80 10.64 -3.08
N CYS A 43 -9.50 9.74 -2.36
CA CYS A 43 -10.51 8.89 -2.94
C CYS A 43 -11.66 9.71 -3.56
N GLY A 44 -12.14 10.76 -2.90
CA GLY A 44 -13.20 11.62 -3.42
C GLY A 44 -12.83 12.39 -4.69
N GLU A 45 -11.59 12.88 -4.77
CA GLU A 45 -11.06 13.59 -5.95
C GLU A 45 -10.93 12.66 -7.16
N HIS A 46 -10.56 11.40 -6.94
CA HIS A 46 -10.29 10.44 -8.01
C HIS A 46 -11.48 9.52 -8.32
N ALA A 47 -12.49 9.46 -7.44
CA ALA A 47 -13.67 8.60 -7.59
C ALA A 47 -14.34 8.75 -8.96
N LYS A 48 -14.47 10.00 -9.45
CA LYS A 48 -15.11 10.28 -10.74
C LYS A 48 -14.37 9.69 -11.94
N ASN A 49 -13.06 9.49 -11.80
CA ASN A 49 -12.19 8.99 -12.86
C ASN A 49 -11.93 7.49 -12.72
N ASP A 50 -12.49 6.84 -11.71
CA ASP A 50 -12.37 5.40 -11.51
C ASP A 50 -13.47 4.66 -12.30
N PRO A 51 -13.11 3.95 -13.39
CA PRO A 51 -14.07 3.22 -14.22
C PRO A 51 -14.81 2.11 -13.47
N LEU A 52 -14.21 1.56 -12.41
CA LEU A 52 -14.80 0.48 -11.62
C LEU A 52 -15.78 1.00 -10.58
N LEU A 53 -15.65 2.27 -10.18
CA LEU A 53 -16.54 2.90 -9.21
C LEU A 53 -17.72 3.60 -9.90
N MET A 54 -17.46 4.46 -10.90
CA MET A 54 -18.51 5.22 -11.59
C MET A 54 -19.14 4.46 -12.77
N GLY A 55 -18.47 3.41 -13.25
CA GLY A 55 -18.79 2.79 -14.52
C GLY A 55 -18.31 3.62 -15.70
N VAL A 56 -18.12 2.96 -16.84
CA VAL A 56 -17.83 3.61 -18.12
C VAL A 56 -18.85 3.18 -19.17
N PRO A 57 -19.14 4.04 -20.16
CA PRO A 57 -19.95 3.64 -21.30
C PRO A 57 -19.38 2.40 -21.98
N ALA A 58 -20.25 1.54 -22.48
CA ALA A 58 -19.82 0.31 -23.11
C ALA A 58 -18.87 0.55 -24.32
N SER A 59 -19.00 1.69 -25.01
CA SER A 59 -18.09 2.09 -26.12
C SER A 59 -16.66 2.39 -25.66
N GLU A 60 -16.48 2.87 -24.43
CA GLU A 60 -15.17 3.19 -23.85
C GLU A 60 -14.57 1.99 -23.12
N ASN A 61 -15.38 0.98 -22.81
CA ASN A 61 -14.92 -0.26 -22.20
C ASN A 61 -14.17 -1.13 -23.24
N PRO A 62 -12.84 -1.30 -23.13
CA PRO A 62 -12.07 -2.13 -24.05
C PRO A 62 -12.40 -3.63 -23.95
N PHE A 63 -13.07 -4.04 -22.87
CA PHE A 63 -13.53 -5.43 -22.64
C PHE A 63 -14.99 -5.66 -23.06
N LYS A 64 -15.64 -4.70 -23.74
CA LYS A 64 -17.00 -4.91 -24.25
C LYS A 64 -17.01 -6.02 -25.32
N ASP A 65 -18.03 -6.86 -25.29
CA ASP A 65 -18.32 -7.79 -26.38
C ASP A 65 -18.43 -7.07 -27.72
N LYS A 66 -17.66 -7.58 -28.70
CA LYS A 66 -17.75 -7.11 -30.09
C LYS A 66 -19.08 -7.60 -30.65
N LYS A 67 -19.94 -6.67 -31.08
CA LYS A 67 -21.11 -7.06 -31.88
C LYS A 67 -20.61 -7.70 -33.18
N PRO A 68 -21.15 -8.86 -33.62
CA PRO A 68 -20.83 -9.41 -34.93
C PRO A 68 -21.21 -8.37 -36.00
N CYS A 69 -20.26 -8.01 -36.85
CA CYS A 69 -20.51 -7.18 -38.02
C CYS A 69 -21.07 -8.09 -39.11
N THR A 70 -22.36 -8.01 -39.40
CA THR A 70 -22.93 -8.62 -40.60
C THR A 70 -22.74 -7.64 -41.74
N VAL A 71 -21.84 -7.96 -42.68
CA VAL A 71 -21.79 -7.28 -43.97
C VAL A 71 -23.00 -7.76 -44.76
N LEU A 72 -23.93 -6.84 -45.06
CA LEU A 72 -25.06 -7.08 -45.97
C LEU A 72 -24.63 -6.81 -47.41
#